data_AF-A0A2E3MN70-F1
#
_entry.id   AF-A0A2E3MN70-F1
#
_cell.length_a   1.000
_cell.length_b   1.000
_cell.length_c   1.000
_cell.angle_alpha   90.00
_cell.angle_beta   90.00
_cell.angle_gamma   90.00
#
_symmetry.space_group_name_H-M   'P 1'
#
loop_
_entity.id
_entity.type
_entity.pdbx_description
1 polymer ?
#
loop_
_entity_poly.entity_id
_entity_poly.type
_entity_poly.pdbx_seq_one_letter_code
_entity_poly.pdbx_strand_id
1 'polypeptide(L)'
;MVQQYFWRTGWFVLALLTLLGWFVVRNRPADLGQHPDGIEPASDIGEQALQSGCPSVEIWTLRAALWTPQFAVLCLSATACFVPGTVCTMHSRMHLEGLGLSTDVRAGILGTMVLLPVVGRLTGGLGGFLGPEKVPRYALLVAGAGVLALLFAENPFLA
;
A
#
# COMPACT_ATOMS: atom_id res chain seq x y z
N MET A 1 -11.49 -25.98 -3.02
CA MET A 1 -12.58 -25.10 -2.49
C MET A 1 -13.11 -24.06 -3.49
N VAL A 2 -12.31 -23.60 -4.47
CA VAL A 2 -12.70 -22.58 -5.45
C VAL A 2 -13.86 -23.00 -6.38
N GLN A 3 -14.07 -24.30 -6.55
CA GLN A 3 -15.10 -24.87 -7.43
C GLN A 3 -16.53 -24.78 -6.88
N GLN A 4 -16.73 -24.49 -5.58
CA GLN A 4 -18.06 -24.55 -4.95
C GLN A 4 -18.79 -23.21 -4.87
N TYR A 5 -18.08 -22.08 -4.98
CA TYR A 5 -18.68 -20.75 -4.91
C TYR A 5 -18.68 -20.08 -6.29
N PHE A 6 -19.83 -19.54 -6.68
CA PHE A 6 -19.90 -18.69 -7.87
C PHE A 6 -19.09 -17.41 -7.64
N TRP A 7 -18.29 -17.04 -8.63
CA TRP A 7 -17.48 -15.80 -8.63
C TRP A 7 -18.32 -14.54 -8.33
N ARG A 8 -19.62 -14.57 -8.67
CA ARG A 8 -20.61 -13.52 -8.39
C ARG A 8 -20.80 -13.26 -6.90
N THR A 9 -20.77 -14.30 -6.07
CA THR A 9 -20.93 -14.16 -4.61
C THR A 9 -19.83 -13.29 -4.02
N GLY A 10 -18.59 -13.45 -4.49
CA GLY A 10 -17.48 -12.58 -4.06
C GLY A 10 -17.73 -11.11 -4.38
N TRP A 11 -18.24 -10.80 -5.57
CA TRP A 11 -18.60 -9.42 -5.93
C TRP A 11 -19.75 -8.86 -5.10
N PHE A 12 -20.75 -9.67 -4.76
CA PHE A 12 -21.83 -9.25 -3.87
C PHE A 12 -21.32 -8.91 -2.47
N VAL A 13 -20.42 -9.74 -1.92
CA VAL A 13 -19.79 -9.45 -0.62
C VAL A 13 -19.00 -8.14 -0.68
N LEU A 14 -18.19 -7.94 -1.71
CA LEU A 14 -17.43 -6.69 -1.89
C LEU A 14 -18.35 -5.46 -2.03
N ALA A 15 -19.44 -5.56 -2.80
CA ALA A 15 -20.41 -4.48 -2.95
C ALA A 15 -21.14 -4.14 -1.63
N LEU A 16 -21.44 -5.15 -0.81
CA LEU A 16 -22.05 -4.93 0.50
C LEU A 16 -21.08 -4.23 1.45
N LEU A 17 -19.80 -4.64 1.46
CA LEU A 17 -18.77 -4.00 2.28
C LEU A 17 -18.53 -2.54 1.90
N THR A 18 -18.51 -2.21 0.60
CA THR A 18 -18.37 -0.81 0.15
C THR A 18 -19.58 0.02 0.54
N LEU A 19 -20.80 -0.53 0.42
CA LEU A 19 -22.02 0.14 0.86
C LEU A 19 -22.01 0.38 2.38
N LEU A 20 -21.55 -0.59 3.18
CA LEU A 20 -21.42 -0.40 4.62
C LEU A 20 -20.43 0.71 4.96
N GLY A 21 -19.30 0.76 4.24
CA GLY A 21 -18.30 1.82 4.38
C GLY A 21 -18.89 3.22 4.14
N TRP A 22 -19.82 3.36 3.19
CA TRP A 22 -20.52 4.62 2.93
C TRP A 22 -21.30 5.13 4.16
N PHE A 23 -21.89 4.25 4.95
CA PHE A 23 -22.64 4.65 6.16
C PHE A 23 -21.73 5.02 7.34
N VAL A 24 -20.53 4.45 7.39
CA VAL A 24 -19.59 4.62 8.52
C VAL A 24 -18.62 5.79 8.29
N VAL A 25 -18.14 5.98 7.07
CA VAL A 25 -17.10 6.97 6.77
C VAL A 25 -17.70 8.38 6.69
N ARG A 26 -17.24 9.27 7.57
CA ARG A 26 -17.56 10.70 7.54
C ARG A 26 -16.35 11.49 7.05
N ASN A 27 -16.57 12.33 6.04
CA ASN A 27 -15.49 13.09 5.39
C ASN A 27 -15.01 14.29 6.22
N ARG A 28 -15.81 14.75 7.19
CA ARG A 28 -15.48 15.89 8.02
C ARG A 28 -15.56 15.48 9.49
N PRO A 29 -14.42 15.41 10.21
CA PRO A 29 -14.44 15.13 11.65
C PRO A 29 -15.25 16.18 12.44
N ALA A 30 -15.34 17.41 11.93
CA ALA A 30 -16.19 18.46 12.46
C ALA A 30 -17.68 18.06 12.53
N ASP A 31 -18.19 17.22 11.62
CA ASP A 31 -19.57 16.73 11.64
C ASP A 31 -19.84 15.79 12.84
N LEU A 32 -18.77 15.29 13.47
CA LEU A 32 -18.79 14.43 14.65
C LEU A 32 -18.38 15.18 15.93
N GLY A 33 -18.19 16.50 15.86
CA GLY A 33 -17.65 17.29 16.97
C GLY A 33 -16.20 16.94 17.33
N GLN A 34 -15.47 16.28 16.42
CA GLN A 34 -14.07 15.95 16.60
C GLN A 34 -13.20 17.12 16.14
N HIS A 35 -12.18 17.44 16.94
CA HIS A 35 -11.19 18.49 16.67
C HIS A 35 -9.80 17.88 16.50
N PRO A 36 -8.85 18.55 15.81
CA PRO A 36 -7.48 18.06 15.73
C PRO A 36 -6.90 17.84 17.13
N ASP A 37 -6.41 16.63 17.38
CA ASP A 37 -5.82 16.28 18.68
C ASP A 37 -4.66 17.21 19.03
N GLY A 38 -4.61 17.67 20.28
CA GLY A 38 -3.56 18.56 20.77
C GLY A 38 -3.75 20.06 20.45
N ILE A 39 -4.88 20.46 19.85
CA ILE A 39 -5.24 21.87 19.62
C ILE A 39 -6.53 22.18 20.40
N GLU A 40 -6.48 23.16 21.30
CA GLU A 40 -7.67 23.58 22.05
C GLU A 40 -8.70 24.26 21.11
N PRO A 41 -10.01 23.98 21.24
CA PRO A 41 -11.04 24.44 20.30
C PRO A 41 -11.28 25.96 20.23
N ALA A 42 -10.42 26.78 20.84
CA ALA A 42 -10.53 28.24 20.88
C ALA A 42 -9.26 29.00 20.48
N SER A 43 -8.16 28.31 20.12
CA SER A 43 -6.96 29.00 19.67
C SER A 43 -7.04 29.31 18.20
N ASP A 44 -6.99 30.59 17.86
CA ASP A 44 -6.83 31.10 16.49
C ASP A 44 -5.79 30.25 15.75
N ILE A 45 -6.28 29.51 14.74
CA ILE A 45 -5.48 28.64 13.87
C ILE A 45 -4.33 29.44 13.23
N GLY A 46 -4.49 30.75 13.12
CA GLY A 46 -3.46 31.68 12.64
C GLY A 46 -2.29 31.93 13.60
N GLU A 47 -2.50 31.89 14.92
CA GLU A 47 -1.45 32.24 15.89
C GLU A 47 -0.64 31.03 16.38
N GLN A 48 -1.29 29.86 16.57
CA GLN A 48 -0.56 28.66 17.03
C GLN A 48 0.35 28.06 15.96
N ALA A 49 -0.01 28.15 14.68
CA ALA A 49 0.85 27.68 13.58
C ALA A 49 2.17 28.47 13.47
N LEU A 50 2.18 29.73 13.93
CA LEU A 50 3.37 30.57 13.99
C LEU A 50 4.24 30.27 15.23
N GLN A 51 3.65 29.78 16.32
CA GLN A 51 4.35 29.48 17.57
C GLN A 51 4.88 28.04 17.66
N SER A 52 4.28 27.08 16.95
CA SER A 52 4.62 25.65 17.06
C SER A 52 5.87 25.22 16.26
N GLY A 53 6.65 26.16 15.71
CA GLY A 53 7.82 25.83 14.88
C GLY A 53 7.45 24.98 13.65
N CYS A 54 6.18 25.02 13.22
CA CYS A 54 5.78 24.43 11.97
C CYS A 54 6.63 25.10 10.88
N PRO A 55 7.40 24.36 10.07
CA PRO A 55 8.08 24.95 8.93
C PRO A 55 7.00 25.72 8.18
N SER A 56 7.25 27.01 7.89
CA SER A 56 6.35 27.84 7.10
C SER A 56 5.75 26.96 6.01
N VAL A 57 4.42 26.89 5.92
CA VAL A 57 3.74 26.16 4.84
C VAL A 57 4.12 26.88 3.56
N GLU A 58 5.28 26.53 3.02
CA GLU A 58 5.75 27.02 1.75
C GLU A 58 4.76 26.44 0.76
N ILE A 59 3.94 27.31 0.18
CA ILE A 59 2.90 26.87 -0.74
C ILE A 59 3.62 26.48 -2.02
N TRP A 60 3.98 25.20 -2.12
CA TRP A 60 4.61 24.65 -3.32
C TRP A 60 3.63 24.76 -4.48
N THR A 61 4.03 25.43 -5.54
CA THR A 61 3.32 25.29 -6.82
C THR A 61 3.56 23.88 -7.35
N LEU A 62 2.55 23.29 -8.01
CA LEU A 62 2.69 21.96 -8.64
C LEU A 62 3.95 21.89 -9.52
N ARG A 63 4.20 22.96 -10.29
CA ARG A 63 5.39 23.08 -11.13
C ARG A 63 6.66 23.01 -10.28
N ALA A 64 6.77 23.77 -9.20
CA ALA A 64 7.94 23.71 -8.33
C ALA A 64 8.17 22.30 -7.75
N ALA A 65 7.11 21.60 -7.34
CA ALA A 65 7.21 20.24 -6.79
C ALA A 65 7.72 19.21 -7.82
N LEU A 66 7.18 19.23 -9.04
CA LEU A 66 7.52 18.27 -10.11
C LEU A 66 8.98 18.38 -10.59
N TRP A 67 9.57 19.56 -10.49
CA TRP A 67 10.95 19.81 -10.94
C TRP A 67 12.01 19.55 -9.85
N THR A 68 11.61 19.07 -8.67
CA THR A 68 12.56 18.69 -7.62
C THR A 68 13.20 17.33 -7.89
N PRO A 69 14.50 17.14 -7.57
CA PRO A 69 15.14 15.82 -7.68
C PRO A 69 14.50 14.79 -6.72
N GLN A 70 13.96 15.24 -5.60
CA GLN A 70 13.22 14.42 -4.63
C GLN A 70 11.99 13.78 -5.28
N PHE A 71 11.25 14.53 -6.11
CA PHE A 71 10.12 13.99 -6.86
C PHE A 71 10.55 12.87 -7.81
N ALA A 72 11.64 13.06 -8.55
CA ALA A 72 12.17 12.04 -9.45
C ALA A 72 12.56 10.75 -8.70
N VAL A 73 13.24 10.87 -7.55
CA VAL A 73 13.58 9.72 -6.69
C VAL A 73 12.33 9.03 -6.16
N LEU A 74 11.30 9.79 -5.77
CA LEU A 74 10.03 9.24 -5.32
C LEU A 74 9.31 8.48 -6.43
N CYS A 75 9.26 9.04 -7.64
CA CYS A 75 8.67 8.37 -8.81
C CYS A 75 9.42 7.07 -9.15
N LEU A 76 10.75 7.12 -9.16
CA LEU A 76 11.58 5.95 -9.47
C LEU A 76 11.38 4.85 -8.41
N SER A 77 11.42 5.21 -7.12
CA SER A 77 11.20 4.25 -6.03
C SER A 77 9.79 3.65 -6.05
N ALA A 78 8.76 4.47 -6.28
CA ALA A 78 7.39 3.98 -6.42
C ALA A 78 7.27 3.00 -7.60
N THR A 79 7.86 3.33 -8.74
CA THR A 79 7.86 2.47 -9.94
C THR A 79 8.61 1.16 -9.68
N ALA A 80 9.79 1.23 -9.07
CA ALA A 80 10.61 0.06 -8.74
C ALA A 80 9.90 -0.90 -7.78
N CYS A 81 9.08 -0.41 -6.85
CA CYS A 81 8.26 -1.25 -5.99
C CYS A 81 7.00 -1.78 -6.69
N PHE A 82 6.33 -0.96 -7.50
CA PHE A 82 5.01 -1.28 -8.04
C PHE A 82 5.05 -2.22 -9.25
N VAL A 83 6.00 -2.01 -10.16
CA VAL A 83 6.07 -2.78 -11.42
C VAL A 83 6.30 -4.28 -11.18
N PRO A 84 7.29 -4.72 -10.39
CA PRO A 84 7.52 -6.15 -10.18
C PRO A 84 6.32 -6.85 -9.54
N GLY A 85 5.71 -6.22 -8.53
CA GLY A 85 4.53 -6.77 -7.86
C GLY A 85 3.34 -6.93 -8.81
N THR A 86 3.11 -5.95 -9.69
CA THR A 86 2.02 -5.99 -10.67
C THR A 86 2.28 -7.05 -11.75
N VAL A 87 3.49 -7.13 -12.29
CA VAL A 87 3.87 -8.14 -13.29
C VAL A 87 3.69 -9.54 -12.72
N CYS A 88 4.20 -9.79 -11.51
CA CYS A 88 4.04 -11.06 -10.82
C CYS A 88 2.57 -11.39 -10.60
N THR A 89 1.75 -10.44 -10.14
CA THR A 89 0.32 -10.69 -9.90
C THR A 89 -0.43 -11.03 -11.18
N MET A 90 -0.15 -10.32 -12.28
CA MET A 90 -0.88 -10.51 -13.54
C MET A 90 -0.50 -11.79 -14.28
N HIS A 91 0.76 -12.23 -14.18
CA HIS A 91 1.28 -13.37 -14.97
C HIS A 91 1.50 -14.64 -14.15
N SER A 92 1.52 -14.56 -12.81
CA SER A 92 1.74 -15.70 -11.92
C SER A 92 0.77 -16.84 -12.16
N ARG A 93 -0.51 -16.55 -12.45
CA ARG A 93 -1.47 -17.60 -12.79
C ARG A 93 -0.95 -18.43 -13.97
N MET A 94 -0.74 -17.82 -15.13
CA MET A 94 -0.28 -18.48 -16.36
C MET A 94 1.02 -19.24 -16.14
N HIS A 95 1.98 -18.62 -15.45
CA HIS A 95 3.25 -19.25 -15.11
C HIS A 95 3.05 -20.52 -14.29
N LEU A 96 2.25 -20.47 -13.21
CA LEU A 96 1.97 -21.64 -12.38
C LEU A 96 1.14 -22.71 -13.11
N GLU A 97 0.28 -22.34 -14.06
CA GLU A 97 -0.39 -23.32 -14.94
C GLU A 97 0.61 -24.05 -15.83
N GLY A 98 1.57 -23.32 -16.41
CA GLY A 98 2.65 -23.88 -17.23
C GLY A 98 3.56 -24.85 -16.47
N LEU A 99 3.64 -24.72 -15.14
CA LEU A 99 4.35 -25.65 -14.26
C LEU A 99 3.55 -26.93 -13.94
N GLY A 100 2.31 -27.06 -14.43
CA GLY A 100 1.48 -28.24 -14.19
C GLY A 100 0.88 -28.32 -12.78
N LEU A 101 0.92 -27.23 -12.00
CA LEU A 101 0.40 -27.24 -10.63
C LEU A 101 -1.13 -27.36 -10.62
N SER A 102 -1.67 -28.07 -9.62
CA SER A 102 -3.12 -28.23 -9.46
C SER A 102 -3.79 -26.89 -9.19
N THR A 103 -5.09 -26.78 -9.53
CA THR A 103 -5.86 -25.54 -9.35
C THR A 103 -5.91 -25.07 -7.90
N ASP A 104 -6.04 -25.99 -6.94
CA ASP A 104 -6.09 -25.63 -5.52
C ASP A 104 -4.73 -25.12 -5.01
N VAL A 105 -3.61 -25.72 -5.44
CA VAL A 105 -2.26 -25.25 -5.06
C VAL A 105 -1.99 -23.86 -5.64
N ARG A 106 -2.33 -23.63 -6.91
CA ARG A 106 -2.21 -22.32 -7.56
C ARG A 106 -3.00 -21.24 -6.81
N ALA A 107 -4.24 -21.53 -6.46
CA ALA A 107 -5.08 -20.60 -5.69
C ALA A 107 -4.47 -20.28 -4.32
N GLY A 108 -3.85 -21.25 -3.64
CA GLY A 108 -3.16 -21.04 -2.37
C GLY A 108 -1.94 -20.12 -2.49
N ILE A 109 -1.10 -20.33 -3.52
CA ILE A 109 0.07 -19.49 -3.78
C ILE A 109 -0.37 -18.04 -4.10
N LEU A 110 -1.30 -17.88 -5.04
CA LEU A 110 -1.82 -16.56 -5.43
C LEU A 110 -2.50 -15.83 -4.26
N GLY A 111 -3.28 -16.57 -3.45
CA GLY A 111 -3.90 -16.02 -2.24
C GLY A 111 -2.85 -15.50 -1.25
N THR A 112 -1.79 -16.27 -1.01
CA THR A 112 -0.69 -15.86 -0.13
C THR A 112 0.03 -14.62 -0.66
N MET A 113 0.28 -14.54 -1.98
CA MET A 113 0.88 -13.35 -2.60
C MET A 113 0.08 -12.07 -2.37
N VAL A 114 -1.25 -12.15 -2.37
CA VAL A 114 -2.14 -10.99 -2.16
C VAL A 114 -2.29 -10.64 -0.67
N LEU A 115 -2.19 -11.62 0.23
CA LEU A 115 -2.29 -11.41 1.68
C LEU A 115 -1.02 -10.82 2.29
N LEU A 116 0.16 -11.18 1.79
CA LEU A 116 1.44 -10.73 2.36
C LEU A 116 1.58 -9.18 2.46
N PRO A 117 1.16 -8.39 1.46
CA PRO A 117 1.16 -6.92 1.55
C PRO A 117 0.30 -6.36 2.69
N VAL A 118 -0.73 -7.08 3.15
CA VAL A 118 -1.55 -6.64 4.31
C VAL A 118 -0.68 -6.56 5.56
N VAL A 119 0.16 -7.56 5.80
CA VAL A 119 1.11 -7.58 6.91
C VAL A 119 2.08 -6.41 6.82
N GLY A 120 2.62 -6.14 5.62
CA GLY A 120 3.50 -5.00 5.38
C GLY A 120 2.84 -3.64 5.66
N ARG A 121 1.54 -3.49 5.34
CA ARG A 121 0.79 -2.26 5.63
C ARG A 121 0.53 -2.07 7.12
N LEU A 122 0.27 -3.15 7.86
CA LEU A 122 0.13 -3.10 9.32
C LEU A 122 1.44 -2.65 9.98
N THR A 123 2.59 -3.11 9.48
CA THR A 123 3.90 -2.61 9.93
C THR A 123 4.18 -1.17 9.51
N GLY A 124 3.44 -0.61 8.55
CA GLY A 124 3.55 0.80 8.15
C GLY A 124 3.25 1.77 9.31
N GLY A 125 2.39 1.37 10.25
CA GLY A 125 2.16 2.12 11.50
C GLY A 125 3.41 2.23 12.38
N LEU A 126 4.37 1.30 12.25
CA LEU A 126 5.67 1.38 12.91
C LEU A 126 6.62 2.40 12.25
N GLY A 127 6.24 2.96 11.09
CA GLY A 127 7.00 3.99 10.40
C GLY A 127 7.23 5.25 11.24
N GLY A 128 6.36 5.53 12.21
CA GLY A 128 6.55 6.60 13.19
C GLY A 128 7.83 6.44 14.03
N PHE A 129 8.32 5.21 14.24
CA PHE A 129 9.55 4.96 14.99
C PHE A 129 10.82 5.03 14.14
N LEU A 130 10.72 4.79 12.83
CA LEU A 130 11.86 4.66 11.92
C LEU A 130 12.26 5.98 11.25
N GLY A 131 11.41 7.01 11.33
CA GLY A 131 11.59 8.28 10.64
C GLY A 131 11.21 8.17 9.14
N PRO A 132 10.61 9.22 8.56
CA PRO A 132 9.96 9.16 7.25
C PRO A 132 10.92 8.84 6.10
N GLU A 133 12.18 9.21 6.23
CA GLU A 133 13.24 8.99 5.23
C GLU A 133 13.76 7.55 5.16
N LYS A 134 13.67 6.78 6.26
CA LYS A 134 14.26 5.43 6.35
C LYS A 134 13.29 4.34 5.87
N VAL A 135 11.99 4.55 6.10
CA VAL A 135 10.92 3.63 5.67
C VAL A 135 11.02 3.26 4.19
N PRO A 136 11.07 4.21 3.23
CA PRO A 136 11.15 3.86 1.81
C PRO A 136 12.48 3.18 1.45
N ARG A 137 13.59 3.49 2.14
CA ARG A 137 14.89 2.85 1.90
C ARG A 137 14.85 1.36 2.24
N TYR A 138 14.33 1.01 3.41
CA TYR A 138 14.17 -0.39 3.81
C TYR A 138 13.16 -1.13 2.94
N ALA A 139 12.05 -0.48 2.57
CA ALA A 139 11.06 -1.07 1.67
C ALA A 139 11.68 -1.45 0.31
N LEU A 140 12.50 -0.57 -0.27
CA LEU A 140 13.23 -0.85 -1.52
C LEU A 140 14.23 -2.00 -1.38
N LEU A 141 14.95 -2.09 -0.26
CA LEU A 141 15.89 -3.19 0.00
C LEU A 141 15.16 -4.54 0.08
N VAL A 142 14.04 -4.60 0.79
CA VAL A 142 13.23 -5.82 0.91
C VAL A 142 12.62 -6.18 -0.45
N ALA A 143 12.08 -5.21 -1.18
CA ALA A 143 11.52 -5.43 -2.52
C ALA A 143 12.60 -5.92 -3.51
N GLY A 144 13.78 -5.30 -3.51
CA GLY A 144 14.91 -5.70 -4.33
C GLY A 144 15.41 -7.10 -4.00
N ALA A 145 15.54 -7.44 -2.71
CA ALA A 145 15.88 -8.79 -2.27
C ALA A 145 14.84 -9.82 -2.72
N GLY A 146 13.55 -9.49 -2.67
CA GLY A 146 12.48 -10.36 -3.18
C GLY A 146 12.56 -10.61 -4.68
N VAL A 147 12.81 -9.57 -5.47
CA VAL A 147 12.99 -9.71 -6.94
C VAL A 147 14.25 -10.53 -7.26
N LEU A 148 15.35 -10.31 -6.54
CA LEU A 148 16.56 -11.12 -6.68
C LEU A 148 16.30 -12.59 -6.32
N ALA A 149 15.59 -12.85 -5.22
CA ALA A 149 15.22 -14.21 -4.84
C ALA A 149 14.39 -14.91 -5.92
N LEU A 150 13.48 -14.20 -6.59
CA LEU A 150 12.72 -14.74 -7.73
C LEU A 150 13.60 -15.07 -8.95
N LEU A 151 14.67 -14.30 -9.20
CA LEU A 151 15.59 -14.58 -10.30
C LEU A 151 16.37 -15.89 -10.10
N PHE A 152 16.68 -16.23 -8.85
CA PHE A 152 17.39 -17.45 -8.48
C PHE A 152 16.45 -18.56 -7.99
N ALA A 153 15.14 -18.36 -8.07
CA ALA A 153 14.16 -19.37 -7.67
C ALA A 153 14.16 -20.49 -8.71
N GLU A 154 14.89 -21.56 -8.43
CA GLU A 154 14.84 -22.80 -9.19
C GLU A 154 13.61 -23.62 -8.81
N ASN A 155 13.21 -24.52 -9.72
CA ASN A 155 11.97 -25.26 -9.59
C ASN A 155 12.24 -26.64 -8.95
N PRO A 156 11.96 -26.84 -7.64
CA PRO A 156 12.25 -28.12 -6.97
C PRO A 156 11.32 -29.26 -7.44
N PHE A 157 10.27 -28.97 -8.21
CA PHE A 157 9.29 -29.95 -8.68
C PHE A 157 9.63 -30.57 -10.06
N LEU A 158 10.73 -30.14 -10.69
CA LEU A 158 11.23 -30.66 -11.97
C LEU A 158 12.53 -31.48 -11.82
N ALA A 159 12.88 -31.88 -10.60
CA ALA A 159 13.99 -32.80 -10.30
C ALA A 159 13.47 -34.24 -10.14
#